data_AF-N1Z607-F1
#
_entry.id   AF-N1Z607-F1
#
_cell.length_a   1.000
_cell.length_b   1.000
_cell.length_c   1.000
_cell.angle_alpha   90.00
_cell.angle_beta   90.00
_cell.angle_gamma   90.00
#
_symmetry.space_group_name_H-M   'P 1'
#
loop_
_entity.id
_entity.type
_entity.pdbx_description
1 polymer ?
#
loop_
_entity_poly.entity_id
_entity_poly.type
_entity_poly.pdbx_seq_one_letter_code
_entity_poly.pdbx_strand_id
1 'polypeptide(L)'
;MWQERAKALFFMEKKSIREISIMLLKSEKSIYRYLKKLPEYKQEKEKRKKENRQKRKAYQKQWDRQNRVEGYTNINGESLKREHDLAAIILSREKYA
;
A
#
# COMPACT_ATOMS: atom_id res chain seq x y z
N MET A 1 13.06 8.05 -32.77
CA MET A 1 14.14 8.24 -31.76
C MET A 1 13.81 7.46 -30.47
N TRP A 2 14.77 7.06 -29.62
CA TRP A 2 14.44 6.29 -28.39
C TRP A 2 13.59 7.08 -27.38
N GLN A 3 13.70 8.40 -27.44
CA GLN A 3 12.97 9.38 -26.64
C GLN A 3 11.45 9.28 -26.84
N GLU A 4 10.99 9.18 -28.09
CA GLU A 4 9.57 9.08 -28.43
C GLU A 4 8.97 7.76 -27.94
N ARG A 5 9.73 6.66 -28.08
CA ARG A 5 9.33 5.37 -27.52
C ARG A 5 9.26 5.43 -26.00
N ALA A 6 10.23 6.06 -25.32
CA ALA A 6 10.19 6.24 -23.87
C ALA A 6 8.97 7.08 -23.44
N LYS A 7 8.61 8.11 -24.21
CA LYS A 7 7.40 8.91 -24.00
C LYS A 7 6.15 8.03 -24.11
N ALA A 8 6.00 7.28 -25.21
CA ALA A 8 4.85 6.39 -25.42
C ALA A 8 4.73 5.33 -24.31
N LEU A 9 5.82 4.64 -23.97
CA LEU A 9 5.83 3.61 -22.92
C LEU A 9 5.46 4.17 -21.54
N PHE A 10 5.87 5.41 -21.25
CA PHE A 10 5.57 6.04 -19.97
C PHE A 10 4.13 6.58 -19.92
N PHE A 11 3.69 7.33 -20.93
CA PHE A 11 2.39 8.01 -20.86
C PHE A 11 1.22 7.13 -21.30
N MET A 12 1.40 6.29 -22.33
CA MET A 12 0.34 5.44 -22.89
C MET A 12 0.28 4.10 -22.16
N GLU A 13 1.41 3.38 -22.10
CA GLU A 13 1.46 2.03 -21.52
C GLU A 13 1.66 2.04 -19.99
N LYS A 14 1.80 3.22 -19.38
CA LYS A 14 1.95 3.42 -17.93
C LYS A 14 3.10 2.64 -17.27
N LYS A 15 4.10 2.24 -18.05
CA LYS A 15 5.25 1.48 -17.54
C LYS A 15 6.14 2.33 -16.63
N SER A 16 6.88 1.65 -15.76
CA SER A 16 7.87 2.23 -14.88
C SER A 16 9.16 2.57 -15.61
N ILE A 17 9.97 3.48 -15.05
CA ILE A 17 11.25 3.87 -15.67
C ILE A 17 12.21 2.68 -15.77
N ARG A 18 12.19 1.77 -14.79
CA ARG A 18 12.97 0.53 -14.79
C ARG A 18 12.57 -0.40 -15.93
N GLU A 19 11.28 -0.63 -16.14
CA GLU A 19 10.80 -1.44 -17.26
C GLU A 19 11.19 -0.83 -18.61
N ILE A 20 11.05 0.50 -18.75
CA ILE A 20 11.47 1.24 -19.95
C ILE A 20 12.97 1.13 -20.18
N SER A 21 13.77 1.16 -19.10
CA SER A 21 15.22 0.96 -19.16
C SER A 21 15.59 -0.39 -19.74
N ILE A 22 14.91 -1.44 -19.30
CA ILE A 22 15.12 -2.80 -19.80
C ILE A 22 14.71 -2.91 -21.26
N MET A 23 13.53 -2.40 -21.65
CA MET A 23 13.04 -2.50 -23.03
C MET A 23 13.86 -1.70 -24.04
N LEU A 24 14.34 -0.50 -23.67
CA LEU A 24 15.10 0.36 -24.57
C LEU A 24 16.61 0.15 -24.47
N LEU A 25 17.07 -0.73 -23.57
CA LEU A 25 18.50 -0.95 -23.29
C LEU A 25 19.25 0.36 -23.02
N LYS A 26 18.61 1.26 -22.28
CA LYS A 26 19.18 2.57 -21.89
C LYS A 26 19.18 2.70 -20.38
N SER A 27 20.13 3.46 -19.85
CA SER A 27 20.18 3.70 -18.40
C SER A 27 18.92 4.41 -17.92
N GLU A 28 18.44 4.00 -16.74
CA GLU A 28 17.33 4.66 -16.05
C GLU A 28 17.58 6.16 -15.90
N LYS A 29 18.83 6.56 -15.62
CA LYS A 29 19.23 7.97 -15.45
C LYS A 29 19.06 8.78 -16.74
N SER A 30 19.29 8.19 -17.90
CA SER A 30 19.08 8.85 -19.21
C SER A 30 17.60 9.03 -19.51
N ILE A 31 16.80 7.98 -19.27
CA ILE A 31 15.34 8.02 -19.47
C ILE A 31 14.70 9.03 -18.50
N TYR A 32 15.09 8.98 -17.23
CA TYR A 32 14.63 9.94 -16.23
C TYR A 32 14.96 11.38 -16.61
N ARG A 33 16.20 11.65 -17.03
CA ARG A 33 16.61 13.00 -17.46
C ARG A 33 15.80 13.50 -18.64
N TYR A 34 15.47 12.64 -19.61
CA TYR A 34 14.60 12.99 -20.71
C TYR A 34 13.16 13.26 -20.25
N LEU A 35 12.55 12.32 -19.53
CA LEU A 35 11.16 12.44 -19.07
C LEU A 35 10.97 13.66 -18.16
N LYS A 36 11.94 13.97 -17.29
CA LYS A 36 11.90 15.14 -16.41
C LYS A 36 11.81 16.48 -17.16
N LYS A 37 12.33 16.56 -18.40
CA LYS A 37 12.24 17.77 -19.23
C LYS A 37 10.83 17.99 -19.78
N LEU A 38 9.99 16.95 -19.83
CA LEU A 38 8.63 17.06 -20.36
C LEU A 38 7.70 17.67 -19.30
N PRO A 39 6.89 18.69 -19.65
CA PRO A 39 5.96 19.31 -18.70
C PRO A 39 4.89 18.32 -18.21
N GLU A 40 4.48 17.40 -19.08
CA GLU A 40 3.51 16.33 -18.83
C GLU A 40 3.97 15.36 -17.73
N TYR A 41 5.29 15.22 -17.51
CA TYR A 41 5.84 14.25 -16.55
C TYR A 41 5.40 14.54 -15.11
N LYS A 42 5.31 15.82 -14.73
CA LYS A 42 4.87 16.22 -13.39
C LYS A 42 3.41 15.84 -13.15
N GLN A 43 2.55 16.07 -14.15
CA GLN A 43 1.12 15.75 -14.07
C GLN A 43 0.90 14.24 -13.98
N GLU A 44 1.59 13.47 -14.82
CA GLU A 44 1.52 12.01 -14.83
C GLU A 44 2.02 11.41 -13.50
N LYS A 45 3.08 11.98 -12.92
CA LYS A 45 3.60 11.54 -11.62
C LYS A 45 2.58 11.74 -10.49
N GLU A 46 1.92 12.90 -10.43
CA GLU A 46 0.88 13.15 -9.45
C GLU A 46 -0.35 12.26 -9.66
N LYS A 47 -0.73 12.01 -10.92
CA LYS A 47 -1.80 11.05 -11.25
C LYS A 47 -1.48 9.65 -10.71
N ARG A 48 -0.30 9.12 -11.03
CA ARG A 48 0.15 7.80 -10.53
C ARG A 48 0.23 7.74 -9.00
N LYS A 49 0.63 8.83 -8.35
CA LYS A 49 0.67 8.93 -6.88
C LYS A 49 -0.74 8.80 -6.27
N LYS A 50 -1.74 9.47 -6.87
CA LYS A 50 -3.14 9.37 -6.45
C LYS A 50 -3.69 7.95 -6.65
N GLU A 51 -3.45 7.35 -7.81
CA GLU A 51 -3.86 5.98 -8.13
C GLU A 51 -3.23 4.96 -7.17
N ASN A 52 -1.93 5.08 -6.89
CA ASN A 52 -1.24 4.20 -5.95
C ASN A 52 -1.78 4.34 -4.52
N ARG A 53 -2.11 5.56 -4.09
CA ARG A 53 -2.78 5.77 -2.80
C ARG A 53 -4.14 5.08 -2.74
N GLN A 54 -4.93 5.14 -3.81
CA GLN A 54 -6.22 4.43 -3.89
C GLN A 54 -6.03 2.91 -3.86
N LYS A 55 -5.08 2.37 -4.65
CA LYS A 55 -4.73 0.94 -4.63
C LYS A 55 -4.28 0.47 -3.25
N ARG A 56 -3.45 1.27 -2.55
CA ARG A 56 -3.01 0.95 -1.19
C ARG A 56 -4.17 0.89 -0.20
N LYS A 57 -5.12 1.83 -0.29
CA LYS A 57 -6.34 1.82 0.55
C LYS A 57 -7.18 0.57 0.27
N ALA A 58 -7.36 0.21 -0.99
CA ALA A 58 -8.11 -0.99 -1.38
C ALA A 58 -7.43 -2.26 -0.87
N TYR A 59 -6.11 -2.37 -1.05
CA TYR A 59 -5.30 -3.45 -0.50
C TYR A 59 -5.44 -3.56 1.01
N GLN A 60 -5.29 -2.44 1.74
CA GLN A 60 -5.41 -2.43 3.19
C GLN A 60 -6.81 -2.85 3.64
N LYS A 61 -7.88 -2.36 2.98
CA LYS A 61 -9.26 -2.77 3.27
C LYS A 61 -9.47 -4.26 3.05
N GLN A 62 -8.88 -4.84 2.00
CA GLN A 62 -8.97 -6.28 1.72
C GLN A 62 -8.17 -7.08 2.76
N TRP A 63 -6.96 -6.64 3.08
CA TRP A 63 -6.13 -7.24 4.11
C TRP A 63 -6.84 -7.21 5.46
N ASP A 64 -7.43 -6.08 5.86
CA ASP A 64 -8.21 -5.94 7.08
C ASP A 64 -9.41 -6.91 7.08
N ARG A 65 -10.14 -7.04 5.98
CA ARG A 65 -11.24 -8.01 5.86
C ARG A 65 -10.78 -9.46 6.05
N GLN A 66 -9.61 -9.81 5.53
CA GLN A 66 -9.10 -11.19 5.62
C GLN A 66 -8.51 -11.48 7.00
N ASN A 67 -7.79 -10.54 7.60
CA ASN A 67 -7.00 -10.77 8.80
C ASN A 67 -7.71 -10.34 10.09
N ARG A 68 -8.66 -9.39 10.04
CA ARG A 68 -9.43 -8.99 11.23
C ARG A 68 -10.63 -9.87 11.53
N VAL A 69 -11.10 -10.69 10.57
CA VAL A 69 -12.17 -11.65 10.84
C VAL A 69 -11.70 -12.65 11.89
N GLU A 70 -10.49 -13.21 11.76
CA GLU A 70 -9.92 -14.16 12.73
C GLU A 70 -9.74 -13.60 14.14
N GLY A 71 -9.47 -12.29 14.26
CA GLY A 71 -9.27 -11.63 15.56
C GLY A 71 -10.54 -11.49 16.41
N TYR A 72 -11.72 -11.41 15.79
CA TYR A 72 -13.01 -11.34 16.51
C TYR A 72 -13.79 -12.66 16.49
N THR A 73 -13.53 -13.56 15.54
CA THR A 73 -14.19 -14.88 15.51
C THR A 73 -13.72 -15.81 16.63
N ASN A 74 -12.53 -15.59 17.20
CA ASN A 74 -12.03 -16.34 18.37
C ASN A 74 -12.40 -15.72 19.74
N ILE A 75 -12.95 -14.50 19.76
CA ILE A 75 -13.46 -13.86 20.97
C ILE A 75 -14.94 -14.23 21.09
N ASN A 76 -15.22 -15.39 21.69
CA ASN A 76 -16.58 -15.78 22.02
C ASN A 76 -17.02 -15.10 23.35
N GLY A 77 -18.34 -15.08 23.61
CA GLY A 77 -18.88 -14.49 24.84
C GLY A 77 -18.40 -15.17 26.13
N GLU A 78 -17.95 -16.43 26.04
CA GLU A 78 -17.40 -17.17 27.17
C GLU A 78 -15.97 -16.75 27.51
N SER A 79 -15.13 -16.48 26.51
CA SER A 79 -13.77 -15.96 26.66
C SER A 79 -13.81 -14.58 27.31
N LEU A 80 -14.73 -13.72 26.85
CA LEU A 80 -14.96 -12.39 27.45
C LEU A 80 -15.42 -12.49 28.91
N LYS A 81 -16.33 -13.41 29.24
CA LYS A 81 -16.77 -13.65 30.63
C LYS A 81 -15.61 -14.16 31.49
N ARG A 82 -14.83 -15.12 30.99
CA ARG A 82 -13.68 -15.68 31.71
C ARG A 82 -12.63 -14.62 32.02
N GLU A 83 -12.30 -13.76 31.05
CA GLU A 83 -11.37 -12.64 31.26
C GLU A 83 -11.91 -11.64 32.27
N HIS A 84 -13.21 -11.30 32.19
CA HIS A 84 -13.87 -10.41 33.13
C HIS A 84 -13.86 -10.97 34.56
N ASP A 85 -14.19 -12.24 34.75
CA ASP A 85 -14.24 -12.88 36.06
C ASP A 85 -12.84 -12.96 36.70
N LEU A 86 -11.80 -13.26 35.91
CA LEU A 86 -10.41 -13.21 36.37
C LEU A 86 -9.99 -11.80 36.78
N ALA A 87 -10.35 -10.78 36.02
CA ALA A 87 -10.07 -9.38 36.36
C ALA A 87 -10.77 -8.97 37.66
N ALA A 88 -12.03 -9.37 37.86
CA ALA A 88 -12.78 -9.12 39.10
C ALA A 88 -12.15 -9.82 40.31
N ILE A 89 -11.64 -11.04 40.13
CA ILE A 89 -10.91 -11.78 41.17
C ILE A 89 -9.60 -11.06 41.54
N ILE A 90 -8.85 -10.57 40.56
CA ILE A 90 -7.60 -9.82 40.81
C ILE A 90 -7.90 -8.51 41.54
N LEU A 91 -8.86 -7.72 41.06
CA LEU A 91 -9.28 -6.46 41.70
C LEU A 91 -9.81 -6.67 43.13
N SER A 92 -10.58 -7.74 43.37
CA SER A 92 -11.03 -8.05 44.72
C SER A 92 -9.88 -8.45 45.63
N ARG A 93 -8.91 -9.24 45.15
CA ARG A 93 -7.69 -9.55 45.89
C ARG A 93 -6.88 -8.30 46.21
N GLU A 94 -6.71 -7.37 45.28
CA GLU A 94 -6.01 -6.10 45.51
C GLU A 94 -6.73 -5.19 46.51
N LYS A 95 -8.07 -5.26 46.56
CA LYS A 95 -8.87 -4.46 47.49
C LYS A 95 -8.89 -5.01 48.92
N TYR A 96 -8.70 -6.31 49.09
CA TYR A 96 -8.76 -7.01 50.39
C TYR A 96 -7.41 -7.56 50.86
N ALA A 97 -6.31 -7.22 50.18
CA ALA A 97 -4.93 -7.42 50.62
C ALA A 97 -4.42 -6.18 51.36
#